data_AF-A0A955AYE8-F1
#
_entry.id   AF-A0A955AYE8-F1
#
_cell.length_a   1.000
_cell.length_b   1.000
_cell.length_c   1.000
_cell.angle_alpha   90.00
_cell.angle_beta   90.00
_cell.angle_gamma   90.00
#
_symmetry.space_group_name_H-M   'P 1'
#
loop_
_entity.id
_entity.type
_entity.pdbx_description
1 polymer ?
#
loop_
_entity_poly.entity_id
_entity_poly.type
_entity_poly.pdbx_seq_one_letter_code
_entity_poly.pdbx_strand_id
1 'polypeptide(L)'
;MMKRLAAVFPIVVCLAFGVARAEEIGFIEDFSLATDRTVPLRQLIPGTEDYYYFHALHHQNTGDHAKVAELLDAWIKRYGYTQRVQEIRYRQALLTYQQGPQQSLSFIRQELNLQFNHQRQELDRKPNLPTRLDQQAIGREAFTQRAMSRYQNLQGFEDSALDWLVSTELNADRLRNLLQRLERPEQPKLPELIVADLNHPNSPGFGQYTIHRQLLLSQLQELLKLRPSLLSDTNFVNIYISKLHPNDDVDWRHNNVAKRAYLDRLWDFVEELPPAFNSLKAHILYHRLVFDRSQGVYDKERFLT
;
A
#
# COMPACT_ATOMS: atom_id res chain seq x y z
N MET A 1 1.79 65.04 -7.40
CA MET A 1 0.32 65.10 -7.29
C MET A 1 -0.17 63.68 -7.58
N MET A 2 -0.77 62.86 -6.71
CA MET A 2 -1.33 63.00 -5.37
C MET A 2 -1.28 61.62 -4.68
N LYS A 3 -0.74 61.61 -3.46
CA LYS A 3 -1.29 60.98 -2.24
C LYS A 3 -1.56 59.46 -2.23
N ARG A 4 -0.70 58.78 -1.46
CA ARG A 4 -0.87 57.43 -0.88
C ARG A 4 -2.04 57.43 0.11
N LEU A 5 -2.97 56.48 -0.04
CA LEU A 5 -3.96 56.13 0.98
C LEU A 5 -3.44 54.93 1.76
N ALA A 6 -3.14 55.15 3.04
CA ALA A 6 -2.79 54.09 3.99
C ALA A 6 -4.09 53.50 4.55
N ALA A 7 -4.33 52.21 4.31
CA ALA A 7 -5.37 51.44 4.99
C ALA A 7 -4.76 50.84 6.26
N VAL A 8 -5.22 51.31 7.42
CA VAL A 8 -4.86 50.79 8.74
C VAL A 8 -5.76 49.60 9.04
N PHE A 9 -5.20 48.39 9.04
CA PHE A 9 -5.83 47.18 9.58
C PHE A 9 -5.58 47.14 11.09
N PRO A 10 -6.60 47.02 11.96
CA PRO A 10 -6.35 46.81 13.38
C PRO A 10 -5.91 45.35 13.59
N ILE A 11 -4.66 45.18 14.00
CA ILE A 11 -4.16 43.92 14.56
C ILE A 11 -4.83 43.75 15.93
N VAL A 12 -5.83 42.88 16.00
CA VAL A 12 -6.36 42.40 17.28
C VAL A 12 -5.31 41.44 17.85
N VAL A 13 -4.49 41.96 18.76
CA VAL A 13 -3.65 41.16 19.63
C VAL A 13 -4.59 40.47 20.63
N CYS A 14 -4.93 39.20 20.38
CA CYS A 14 -5.49 38.34 21.41
C CYS A 14 -4.41 38.08 22.47
N LEU A 15 -4.32 38.98 23.45
CA LEU A 15 -3.72 38.68 24.74
C LEU A 15 -4.55 37.55 25.36
N ALA A 16 -4.04 36.33 25.26
CA ALA A 16 -4.47 35.24 26.11
C ALA A 16 -4.08 35.61 27.55
N PHE A 17 -4.95 36.35 28.22
CA PHE A 17 -4.92 36.49 29.66
C PHE A 17 -5.13 35.08 30.23
N GLY A 18 -4.05 34.48 30.72
CA GLY A 18 -4.15 33.37 31.65
C GLY A 18 -5.04 33.84 32.79
N VAL A 19 -6.14 33.12 33.01
CA VAL A 19 -7.00 33.32 34.17
C VAL A 19 -6.18 32.87 35.38
N ALA A 20 -5.40 33.79 35.96
CA ALA A 20 -4.85 33.61 37.29
C ALA A 20 -6.04 33.60 38.24
N ARG A 21 -6.30 32.46 38.89
CA ARG A 21 -7.35 32.35 39.89
C ARG A 21 -6.93 33.18 41.10
N ALA A 22 -7.68 34.22 41.42
CA ALA A 22 -7.38 35.14 42.52
C ALA A 22 -7.30 34.45 43.91
N GLU A 23 -7.79 33.21 44.06
CA GLU A 23 -7.61 32.38 45.26
C GLU A 23 -6.19 31.78 45.40
N GLU A 24 -5.41 31.62 44.31
CA GLU A 24 -4.12 30.92 44.34
C GLU A 24 -3.01 31.71 45.07
N ILE A 25 -3.09 33.04 45.13
CA ILE A 25 -2.04 33.87 45.75
C ILE A 25 -2.08 33.74 47.28
N GLY A 26 -3.27 33.74 47.89
CA GLY A 26 -3.43 33.70 49.35
C GLY A 26 -2.92 32.41 49.96
N PHE A 27 -3.28 31.26 49.38
CA PHE A 27 -2.82 29.97 49.89
C PHE A 27 -1.30 29.80 49.81
N ILE A 28 -0.69 30.18 48.67
CA ILE A 28 0.75 30.03 48.47
C ILE A 28 1.54 30.92 49.44
N GLU A 29 1.08 32.16 49.65
CA GLU A 29 1.69 33.08 50.60
C GLU A 29 1.56 32.54 52.04
N ASP A 30 0.37 32.13 52.45
CA ASP A 30 0.11 31.54 53.77
C ASP A 30 0.98 30.30 54.00
N PHE A 31 1.06 29.39 53.03
CA PHE A 31 1.91 28.20 53.11
C PHE A 31 3.41 28.55 53.17
N SER A 32 3.85 29.54 52.41
CA SER A 32 5.27 29.90 52.32
C SER A 32 5.75 30.61 53.59
N LEU A 33 4.94 31.54 54.11
CA LEU A 33 5.26 32.41 55.24
C LEU A 33 4.83 31.86 56.60
N ALA A 34 3.97 30.84 56.67
CA ALA A 34 3.53 30.28 57.94
C ALA A 34 4.69 29.69 58.75
N THR A 35 4.73 30.04 60.05
CA THR A 35 5.60 29.41 61.05
C THR A 35 5.27 27.92 61.19
N ASP A 36 3.99 27.56 61.14
CA ASP A 36 3.50 26.18 61.10
C ASP A 36 2.71 25.93 59.80
N ARG A 37 3.39 25.30 58.84
CA ARG A 37 2.80 24.98 57.52
C ARG A 37 1.71 23.90 57.59
N THR A 38 1.53 23.23 58.73
CA THR A 38 0.43 22.26 58.88
C THR A 38 -0.94 22.93 58.97
N VAL A 39 -1.00 24.20 59.37
CA VAL A 39 -2.24 24.99 59.44
C VAL A 39 -2.83 25.26 58.04
N PRO A 40 -2.09 25.88 57.09
CA PRO A 40 -2.60 26.09 55.73
C PRO A 40 -2.88 24.76 55.03
N LEU A 41 -2.06 23.72 55.21
CA LEU A 41 -2.29 22.41 54.59
C LEU A 41 -3.67 21.80 54.90
N ARG A 42 -4.28 22.09 56.06
CA ARG A 42 -5.64 21.62 56.41
C ARG A 42 -6.74 22.21 55.52
N GLN A 43 -6.48 23.33 54.85
CA GLN A 43 -7.42 23.96 53.93
C GLN A 43 -7.50 23.21 52.59
N LEU A 44 -6.51 22.37 52.28
CA LEU A 44 -6.49 21.59 51.04
C LEU A 44 -7.41 20.38 51.13
N ILE A 45 -8.21 20.17 50.08
CA ILE A 45 -9.17 19.07 49.99
C ILE A 45 -8.40 17.75 49.78
N PRO A 46 -8.55 16.74 50.66
CA PRO A 46 -7.83 15.48 50.52
C PRO A 46 -8.01 14.82 49.16
N GLY A 47 -6.87 14.51 48.54
CA GLY A 47 -6.80 13.79 47.29
C GLY A 47 -7.01 14.64 46.02
N THR A 48 -7.01 15.97 46.12
CA THR A 48 -6.77 16.87 44.98
C THR A 48 -5.28 16.95 44.63
N GLU A 49 -4.95 17.48 43.45
CA GLU A 49 -3.55 17.67 43.04
C GLU A 49 -2.80 18.65 43.95
N ASP A 50 -3.43 19.75 44.37
CA ASP A 50 -2.84 20.70 45.32
C ASP A 50 -2.55 20.05 46.68
N TYR A 51 -3.47 19.22 47.18
CA TYR A 51 -3.26 18.45 48.40
C TYR A 51 -2.00 17.61 48.30
N TYR A 52 -1.87 16.77 47.26
CA TYR A 52 -0.67 15.93 47.12
C TYR A 52 0.61 16.75 46.96
N TYR A 53 0.58 17.81 46.16
CA TYR A 53 1.76 18.63 45.88
C TYR A 53 2.29 19.34 47.14
N PHE A 54 1.45 20.11 47.85
CA PHE A 54 1.90 20.88 49.01
C PHE A 54 2.21 20.01 50.22
N HIS A 55 1.49 18.89 50.42
CA HIS A 55 1.87 17.92 51.45
C HIS A 55 3.21 17.25 51.14
N ALA A 56 3.45 16.82 49.89
CA ALA A 56 4.74 16.26 49.50
C ALA A 56 5.87 17.28 49.66
N LEU A 57 5.65 18.54 49.27
CA LEU A 57 6.64 19.62 49.43
C LEU A 57 6.95 19.89 50.91
N HIS A 58 5.95 19.89 51.79
CA HIS A 58 6.16 20.03 53.22
C HIS A 58 6.97 18.86 53.81
N HIS A 59 6.62 17.62 53.45
CA HIS A 59 7.37 16.44 53.89
C HIS A 59 8.81 16.41 53.37
N GLN A 60 9.05 16.86 52.14
CA GLN A 60 10.40 17.07 51.61
C GLN A 60 11.20 18.08 52.43
N ASN A 61 10.60 19.23 52.74
CA ASN A 61 11.28 20.29 53.50
C ASN A 61 11.56 19.91 54.96
N THR A 62 10.79 18.98 55.52
CA THR A 62 10.96 18.48 56.90
C THR A 62 11.80 17.19 56.98
N GLY A 63 12.24 16.65 55.83
CA GLY A 63 13.07 15.45 55.75
C GLY A 63 12.32 14.13 55.88
N ASP A 64 10.99 14.15 55.92
CA ASP A 64 10.14 12.95 56.03
C ASP A 64 9.93 12.31 54.64
N HIS A 65 11.03 11.85 54.05
CA HIS A 65 11.05 11.32 52.68
C HIS A 65 10.23 10.04 52.49
N ALA A 66 9.99 9.28 53.56
CA ALA A 66 9.18 8.06 53.52
C ALA A 66 7.71 8.38 53.21
N LYS A 67 7.13 9.39 53.88
CA LYS A 67 5.76 9.84 53.60
C LYS A 67 5.59 10.40 52.20
N VAL A 68 6.64 11.02 51.64
CA VAL A 68 6.60 11.50 50.24
C VAL A 68 6.42 10.33 49.27
N ALA A 69 7.06 9.19 49.51
CA ALA A 69 6.91 8.01 48.66
C ALA A 69 5.46 7.49 48.66
N GLU A 70 4.84 7.38 49.84
CA GLU A 70 3.44 6.96 49.99
C GLU A 70 2.47 7.94 49.28
N LEU A 71 2.70 9.24 49.45
CA LEU A 71 1.91 10.28 48.81
C LEU A 71 2.06 10.26 47.28
N LEU A 72 3.28 10.10 46.77
CA LEU A 72 3.55 9.99 45.34
C LEU A 72 2.87 8.77 44.73
N ASP A 73 2.90 7.61 45.40
CA ASP A 73 2.23 6.41 44.92
C ASP A 73 0.72 6.60 44.80
N ALA A 74 0.09 7.20 45.82
CA ALA A 74 -1.34 7.52 45.80
C ALA A 74 -1.68 8.57 44.73
N TRP A 75 -0.84 9.60 44.60
CA TRP A 75 -1.02 10.68 43.63
C TRP A 75 -0.90 10.16 42.19
N ILE A 76 0.14 9.39 41.87
CA ILE A 76 0.37 8.80 40.55
C ILE A 76 -0.77 7.84 40.18
N LYS A 77 -1.26 7.03 41.13
CA LYS A 77 -2.41 6.15 40.88
C LYS A 77 -3.67 6.93 40.48
N ARG A 78 -3.85 8.15 40.99
CA ARG A 78 -5.06 8.94 40.78
C ARG A 78 -4.99 9.85 39.56
N TYR A 79 -3.85 10.50 39.34
CA TYR A 79 -3.69 11.56 38.33
C TYR A 79 -2.61 11.24 37.27
N GLY A 80 -1.88 10.14 37.42
CA GLY A 80 -0.76 9.80 36.54
C GLY A 80 0.46 10.70 36.76
N TYR A 81 1.35 10.77 35.77
CA TYR A 81 2.58 11.55 35.82
C TYR A 81 2.35 12.97 35.30
N THR A 82 1.85 13.87 36.15
CA THR A 82 1.71 15.30 35.83
C THR A 82 3.04 16.06 35.98
N GLN A 83 3.11 17.30 35.51
CA GLN A 83 4.30 18.16 35.67
C GLN A 83 4.67 18.34 37.15
N ARG A 84 3.68 18.51 38.04
CA ARG A 84 3.90 18.65 39.49
C ARG A 84 4.36 17.36 40.14
N VAL A 85 3.87 16.20 39.69
CA VAL A 85 4.40 14.90 40.11
C VAL A 85 5.88 14.79 39.75
N GLN A 86 6.24 15.16 38.52
CA GLN A 86 7.64 15.10 38.07
C GLN A 86 8.53 16.03 38.88
N GLU A 87 8.07 17.26 39.16
CA GLU A 87 8.80 18.19 40.01
C GLU A 87 9.12 17.59 41.39
N ILE A 88 8.12 17.01 42.06
CA ILE A 88 8.32 16.38 43.37
C ILE A 88 9.24 15.17 43.25
N ARG A 89 9.13 14.34 42.20
CA ARG A 89 10.04 13.19 41.97
C ARG A 89 11.48 13.65 41.75
N TYR A 90 11.69 14.72 40.98
CA TYR A 90 13.01 15.32 40.72
C TYR A 90 13.63 15.84 42.01
N ARG A 91 12.87 16.62 42.78
CA ARG A 91 13.30 17.11 44.09
C ARG A 91 13.62 15.96 45.03
N GLN A 92 12.78 14.93 45.08
CA GLN A 92 12.97 13.77 45.95
C GLN A 92 14.29 13.08 45.65
N ALA A 93 14.59 12.80 44.38
CA ALA A 93 15.85 12.16 43.98
C ALA A 93 17.09 12.99 44.35
N LEU A 94 16.99 14.32 44.33
CA LEU A 94 18.10 15.19 44.76
C LEU A 94 18.24 15.21 46.29
N LEU A 95 17.12 15.30 47.02
CA LEU A 95 17.12 15.36 48.48
C LEU A 95 17.56 14.04 49.12
N THR A 96 17.25 12.90 48.50
CA THR A 96 17.65 11.57 49.00
C THR A 96 19.01 11.09 48.50
N TYR A 97 19.76 11.96 47.81
CA TYR A 97 21.05 11.62 47.21
C TYR A 97 22.07 11.09 48.22
N GLN A 98 22.14 11.69 49.41
CA GLN A 98 23.09 11.26 50.44
C GLN A 98 22.77 9.87 51.01
N GLN A 99 21.48 9.52 51.14
CA GLN A 99 21.06 8.21 51.63
C GLN A 99 21.14 7.14 50.53
N GLY A 100 20.90 7.50 49.27
CA GLY A 100 20.79 6.56 48.15
C GLY A 100 21.36 7.11 46.84
N PRO A 101 22.69 7.30 46.72
CA PRO A 101 23.29 7.96 45.57
C PRO A 101 23.11 7.17 44.28
N GLN A 102 23.15 5.83 44.33
CA GLN A 102 22.96 4.98 43.15
C GLN A 102 21.54 5.09 42.57
N GLN A 103 20.52 5.07 43.43
CA GLN A 103 19.12 5.20 43.01
C GLN A 103 18.85 6.57 42.39
N SER A 104 19.33 7.63 43.05
CA SER A 104 19.21 9.01 42.58
C SER A 104 19.90 9.23 41.22
N LEU A 105 21.12 8.72 41.06
CA LEU A 105 21.84 8.81 39.78
C LEU A 105 21.20 7.96 38.68
N SER A 106 20.62 6.80 39.02
CA SER A 106 19.91 5.97 38.04
C SER A 106 18.66 6.67 37.51
N PHE A 107 17.90 7.29 38.41
CA PHE A 107 16.73 8.11 38.07
C PHE A 107 17.12 9.30 37.18
N ILE A 108 18.13 10.08 37.58
CA ILE A 108 18.62 11.22 36.77
C ILE A 108 19.11 10.77 35.39
N ARG A 109 19.81 9.63 35.30
CA ARG A 109 20.28 9.05 34.03
C ARG A 109 19.11 8.70 33.11
N GLN A 110 18.04 8.13 33.65
CA GLN A 110 16.85 7.76 32.90
C GLN A 110 16.08 9.00 32.42
N GLU A 111 15.84 9.96 33.31
CA GLU A 111 15.07 11.17 33.01
C GLU A 111 15.79 12.07 31.99
N LEU A 112 17.13 12.14 32.04
CA LEU A 112 17.95 12.90 31.08
C LEU A 112 18.38 12.06 29.85
N ASN A 113 17.99 10.80 29.77
CA ASN A 113 18.40 9.85 28.72
C ASN A 113 19.93 9.85 28.47
N LEU A 114 20.73 9.82 29.53
CA LEU A 114 22.19 9.85 29.42
C LEU A 114 22.72 8.44 29.08
N GLN A 115 23.09 8.22 27.82
CA GLN A 115 23.50 6.91 27.33
C GLN A 115 24.98 6.58 27.56
N PHE A 116 25.82 7.58 27.84
CA PHE A 116 27.27 7.42 28.04
C PHE A 116 27.98 6.54 26.99
N ASN A 117 27.41 6.40 25.79
CA ASN A 117 27.90 5.59 24.68
C ASN A 117 28.94 6.33 23.82
N HIS A 118 29.53 7.39 24.37
CA HIS A 118 30.61 8.12 23.72
C HIS A 118 31.82 7.20 23.61
N GLN A 119 32.21 6.90 22.37
CA GLN A 119 33.43 6.16 22.08
C GLN A 119 34.54 7.15 21.77
N ARG A 120 35.78 6.79 22.13
CA ARG A 120 36.97 7.53 21.72
C ARG A 120 37.00 7.58 20.18
N GLN A 121 37.06 8.78 19.62
CA GLN A 121 37.33 8.95 18.19
C GLN A 121 38.81 8.67 17.94
N GLU A 122 39.10 7.53 17.35
CA GLU A 122 40.44 7.18 16.87
C GLU A 122 40.65 7.78 15.48
N LEU A 123 41.23 8.97 15.40
CA LEU A 123 41.43 9.72 14.15
C LEU A 123 42.30 8.99 13.12
N ASP A 124 43.21 8.12 13.58
CA ASP A 124 44.16 7.39 12.73
C ASP A 124 43.71 5.96 12.39
N ARG A 125 42.48 5.58 12.74
CA ARG A 125 41.97 4.23 12.46
C ARG A 125 41.70 4.09 10.97
N LYS A 126 42.49 3.24 10.30
CA LYS A 126 42.22 2.86 8.90
C LYS A 126 40.83 2.24 8.80
N PRO A 127 39.94 2.74 7.91
CA PRO A 127 38.59 2.21 7.79
C PRO A 127 38.63 0.75 7.33
N ASN A 128 38.01 -0.14 8.10
CA ASN A 128 37.84 -1.55 7.77
C ASN A 128 36.49 -1.77 7.08
N LEU A 129 36.23 -0.99 6.03
CA LEU A 129 35.01 -1.11 5.22
C LEU A 129 35.39 -1.59 3.82
N PRO A 130 34.55 -2.41 3.17
CA PRO A 130 34.77 -2.82 1.80
C PRO A 130 34.87 -1.60 0.88
N THR A 131 35.93 -1.53 0.06
CA THR A 131 36.10 -0.46 -0.93
C THR A 131 35.52 -0.83 -2.30
N ARG A 132 34.99 -2.04 -2.44
CA ARG A 132 34.40 -2.57 -3.67
C ARG A 132 33.12 -3.32 -3.36
N LEU A 133 32.13 -3.14 -4.23
CA LEU A 133 30.88 -3.90 -4.18
C LEU A 133 31.07 -5.25 -4.89
N ASP A 134 30.68 -6.33 -4.21
CA ASP A 134 30.66 -7.66 -4.79
C ASP A 134 29.66 -7.70 -5.96
N GLN A 135 30.18 -7.92 -7.17
CA GLN A 135 29.37 -7.97 -8.38
C GLN A 135 28.44 -9.19 -8.39
N GLN A 136 28.82 -10.29 -7.74
CA GLN A 136 27.98 -11.48 -7.65
C GLN A 136 26.73 -11.22 -6.79
N ALA A 137 26.80 -10.31 -5.81
CA ALA A 137 25.67 -9.93 -4.97
C ALA A 137 24.64 -9.03 -5.68
N ILE A 138 25.02 -8.40 -6.80
CA ILE A 138 24.18 -7.47 -7.59
C ILE A 138 23.91 -7.96 -9.02
N GLY A 139 24.27 -9.20 -9.33
CA GLY A 139 23.97 -9.82 -10.62
C GLY A 139 22.47 -10.12 -10.80
N ARG A 140 22.07 -10.35 -12.07
CA ARG A 140 20.69 -10.73 -12.40
C ARG A 140 20.30 -12.02 -11.72
N GLU A 141 21.18 -13.02 -11.65
CA GLU A 141 20.88 -14.29 -10.98
C GLU A 141 20.62 -14.08 -9.49
N ALA A 142 21.45 -13.29 -8.81
CA ALA A 142 21.30 -13.00 -7.39
C ALA A 142 20.00 -12.25 -7.08
N PHE A 143 19.62 -11.27 -7.90
CA PHE A 143 18.34 -10.58 -7.76
C PHE A 143 17.16 -11.46 -8.12
N THR A 144 17.28 -12.32 -9.14
CA THR A 144 16.23 -13.29 -9.51
C THR A 144 16.00 -14.27 -8.35
N GLN A 145 17.05 -14.84 -7.77
CA GLN A 145 16.94 -15.74 -6.61
C GLN A 145 16.31 -15.03 -5.41
N ARG A 146 16.71 -13.78 -5.14
CA ARG A 146 16.13 -12.98 -4.05
C ARG A 146 14.65 -12.66 -4.27
N ALA A 147 14.26 -12.30 -5.49
CA ALA A 147 12.88 -12.04 -5.84
C ALA A 147 12.04 -13.32 -5.72
N MET A 148 12.53 -14.43 -6.29
CA MET A 148 11.84 -15.71 -6.29
C MET A 148 11.77 -16.38 -4.89
N SER A 149 12.66 -16.03 -3.96
CA SER A 149 12.58 -16.52 -2.57
C SER A 149 11.64 -15.68 -1.70
N ARG A 150 11.55 -14.38 -1.98
CA ARG A 150 10.69 -13.45 -1.22
C ARG A 150 9.23 -13.48 -1.68
N TYR A 151 8.98 -13.70 -2.97
CA TYR A 151 7.64 -13.63 -3.56
C TYR A 151 7.24 -14.98 -4.17
N GLN A 152 5.98 -15.36 -3.94
CA GLN A 152 5.39 -16.54 -4.58
C GLN A 152 5.12 -16.32 -6.07
N ASN A 153 4.76 -15.08 -6.45
CA ASN A 153 4.49 -14.63 -7.81
C ASN A 153 5.63 -13.75 -8.36
N LEU A 154 5.40 -13.02 -9.47
CA LEU A 154 6.41 -12.18 -10.12
C LEU A 154 6.46 -10.74 -9.61
N GLN A 155 5.88 -10.40 -8.45
CA GLN A 155 5.90 -9.03 -7.89
C GLN A 155 7.31 -8.47 -7.64
N GLY A 156 8.31 -9.34 -7.46
CA GLY A 156 9.71 -8.92 -7.34
C GLY A 156 10.38 -8.50 -8.65
N PHE A 157 9.66 -8.52 -9.78
CA PHE A 157 10.15 -8.18 -11.11
C PHE A 157 9.38 -7.01 -11.69
N GLU A 158 10.06 -6.13 -12.41
CA GLU A 158 9.45 -5.11 -13.28
C GLU A 158 8.89 -5.73 -14.57
N ASP A 159 8.00 -5.03 -15.25
CA ASP A 159 7.37 -5.54 -16.49
C ASP A 159 8.38 -5.75 -17.63
N SER A 160 9.48 -4.98 -17.64
CA SER A 160 10.60 -5.17 -18.58
C SER A 160 11.25 -6.56 -18.47
N ALA A 161 11.09 -7.24 -17.33
CA ALA A 161 11.62 -8.58 -17.14
C ALA A 161 10.74 -9.67 -17.76
N LEU A 162 9.46 -9.38 -18.05
CA LEU A 162 8.52 -10.37 -18.54
C LEU A 162 8.98 -10.98 -19.88
N ASP A 163 9.63 -10.18 -20.73
CA ASP A 163 10.11 -10.61 -22.05
C ASP A 163 11.07 -11.80 -21.99
N TRP A 164 11.96 -11.85 -20.99
CA TRP A 164 12.86 -12.98 -20.80
C TRP A 164 12.31 -14.03 -19.83
N LEU A 165 11.46 -13.63 -18.87
CA LEU A 165 10.80 -14.56 -17.95
C LEU A 165 9.86 -15.54 -18.66
N VAL A 166 9.25 -15.12 -19.78
CA VAL A 166 8.46 -16.00 -20.67
C VAL A 166 9.22 -17.25 -21.10
N SER A 167 10.55 -17.16 -21.21
CA SER A 167 11.41 -18.28 -21.63
C SER A 167 11.93 -19.14 -20.46
N THR A 168 11.54 -18.82 -19.22
CA THR A 168 11.97 -19.54 -18.02
C THR A 168 10.89 -20.51 -17.54
N GLU A 169 11.30 -21.51 -16.75
CA GLU A 169 10.35 -22.41 -16.11
C GLU A 169 9.64 -21.70 -14.95
N LEU A 170 8.34 -21.49 -15.11
CA LEU A 170 7.49 -20.86 -14.12
C LEU A 170 6.49 -21.87 -13.57
N ASN A 171 6.28 -21.84 -12.25
CA ASN A 171 5.18 -22.57 -11.63
C ASN A 171 3.83 -21.91 -11.98
N ALA A 172 2.73 -22.57 -11.61
CA ALA A 172 1.37 -22.12 -11.92
C ALA A 172 1.09 -20.66 -11.50
N ASP A 173 1.46 -20.28 -10.27
CA ASP A 173 1.18 -18.95 -9.73
C ASP A 173 1.98 -17.85 -10.45
N ARG A 174 3.23 -18.15 -10.82
CA ARG A 174 4.10 -17.24 -11.57
C ARG A 174 3.68 -17.12 -13.01
N LEU A 175 3.33 -18.24 -13.66
CA LEU A 175 2.79 -18.26 -15.01
C LEU A 175 1.51 -17.42 -15.09
N ARG A 176 0.62 -17.59 -14.12
CA ARG A 176 -0.59 -16.77 -14.02
C ARG A 176 -0.28 -15.29 -13.90
N ASN A 177 0.63 -14.91 -13.01
CA ASN A 177 1.00 -13.51 -12.82
C ASN A 177 1.72 -12.93 -14.04
N LEU A 178 2.48 -13.75 -14.78
CA LEU A 178 3.06 -13.40 -16.06
C LEU A 178 1.96 -13.04 -17.07
N LEU A 179 0.98 -13.94 -17.28
CA LEU A 179 -0.12 -13.73 -18.23
C LEU A 179 -1.02 -12.54 -17.86
N GLN A 180 -1.19 -12.27 -16.56
CA GLN A 180 -1.92 -11.09 -16.08
C GLN A 180 -1.26 -9.77 -16.47
N ARG A 181 0.08 -9.75 -16.54
CA ARG A 181 0.88 -8.54 -16.76
C ARG A 181 1.35 -8.37 -18.20
N LEU A 182 1.37 -9.44 -18.99
CA LEU A 182 1.75 -9.36 -20.39
C LEU A 182 0.75 -8.50 -21.19
N GLU A 183 1.28 -7.53 -21.93
CA GLU A 183 0.47 -6.65 -22.77
C GLU A 183 0.63 -6.95 -24.27
N ARG A 184 1.75 -7.58 -24.66
CA ARG A 184 2.12 -7.77 -26.07
C ARG A 184 2.11 -9.25 -26.48
N PRO A 185 1.49 -9.58 -27.63
CA PRO A 185 1.37 -10.95 -28.11
C PRO A 185 2.60 -11.43 -28.90
N GLU A 186 3.77 -10.80 -28.74
CA GLU A 186 4.94 -11.04 -29.59
C GLU A 186 5.62 -12.41 -29.35
N GLN A 187 5.28 -13.06 -28.24
CA GLN A 187 5.95 -14.27 -27.79
C GLN A 187 5.44 -15.51 -28.55
N PRO A 188 6.30 -16.25 -29.28
CA PRO A 188 5.87 -17.40 -30.06
C PRO A 188 5.22 -18.51 -29.22
N LYS A 189 5.72 -18.76 -28.01
CA LYS A 189 5.21 -19.80 -27.09
C LYS A 189 3.97 -19.39 -26.30
N LEU A 190 3.41 -18.21 -26.56
CA LEU A 190 2.25 -17.69 -25.82
C LEU A 190 1.03 -18.62 -25.85
N PRO A 191 0.67 -19.29 -26.97
CA PRO A 191 -0.42 -20.26 -26.98
C PRO A 191 -0.21 -21.42 -25.98
N GLU A 192 1.01 -21.98 -25.94
CA GLU A 192 1.36 -23.06 -25.02
C GLU A 192 1.23 -22.63 -23.56
N LEU A 193 1.72 -21.43 -23.24
CA LEU A 193 1.65 -20.84 -21.89
C LEU A 193 0.21 -20.58 -21.43
N ILE A 194 -0.65 -20.09 -22.33
CA ILE A 194 -2.07 -19.89 -22.03
C ILE A 194 -2.75 -21.24 -21.78
N VAL A 195 -2.49 -22.26 -22.61
CA VAL A 195 -3.05 -23.61 -22.40
C VAL A 195 -2.59 -24.19 -21.07
N ALA A 196 -1.32 -24.00 -20.71
CA ALA A 196 -0.78 -24.43 -19.42
C ALA A 196 -1.51 -23.77 -18.24
N ASP A 197 -1.77 -22.45 -18.25
CA ASP A 197 -2.59 -21.83 -17.21
C ASP A 197 -4.04 -22.31 -17.24
N LEU A 198 -4.66 -22.41 -18.41
CA LEU A 198 -6.07 -22.85 -18.54
C LEU A 198 -6.29 -24.30 -18.07
N ASN A 199 -5.25 -25.13 -18.08
CA ASN A 199 -5.32 -26.51 -17.60
C ASN A 199 -5.16 -26.60 -16.06
N HIS A 200 -4.75 -25.53 -15.39
CA HIS A 200 -4.70 -25.51 -13.93
C HIS A 200 -6.10 -25.43 -13.32
N PRO A 201 -6.38 -26.16 -12.22
CA PRO A 201 -7.71 -26.21 -11.58
C PRO A 201 -8.27 -24.84 -11.19
N ASN A 202 -7.39 -23.91 -10.82
CA ASN A 202 -7.77 -22.57 -10.36
C ASN A 202 -7.75 -21.53 -11.48
N SER A 203 -7.71 -21.94 -12.76
CA SER A 203 -7.70 -20.98 -13.87
C SER A 203 -9.00 -20.18 -13.90
N PRO A 204 -8.94 -18.85 -14.06
CA PRO A 204 -10.15 -18.04 -14.18
C PRO A 204 -10.80 -18.15 -15.58
N GLY A 205 -10.19 -18.89 -16.51
CA GLY A 205 -10.69 -19.11 -17.86
C GLY A 205 -10.17 -18.12 -18.90
N PHE A 206 -10.55 -18.35 -20.16
CA PHE A 206 -10.11 -17.52 -21.28
C PHE A 206 -10.86 -16.17 -21.30
N GLY A 207 -10.20 -15.12 -21.78
CA GLY A 207 -10.74 -13.74 -21.83
C GLY A 207 -10.54 -12.88 -20.57
N GLN A 208 -10.00 -13.45 -19.49
CA GLN A 208 -9.80 -12.73 -18.22
C GLN A 208 -8.60 -11.78 -18.22
N TYR A 209 -7.57 -12.09 -18.99
CA TYR A 209 -6.34 -11.30 -19.06
C TYR A 209 -6.33 -10.42 -20.31
N THR A 210 -5.67 -9.25 -20.21
CA THR A 210 -5.49 -8.33 -21.34
C THR A 210 -4.85 -9.03 -22.53
N ILE A 211 -3.86 -9.89 -22.28
CA ILE A 211 -3.15 -10.63 -23.32
C ILE A 211 -4.08 -11.49 -24.18
N HIS A 212 -5.15 -12.05 -23.62
CA HIS A 212 -6.11 -12.88 -24.39
C HIS A 212 -6.77 -12.09 -25.53
N ARG A 213 -7.03 -10.79 -25.32
CA ARG A 213 -7.66 -9.91 -26.32
C ARG A 213 -6.66 -9.43 -27.38
N GLN A 214 -5.36 -9.45 -27.04
CA GLN A 214 -4.29 -8.99 -27.90
C GLN A 214 -3.75 -10.07 -28.83
N LEU A 215 -4.11 -11.34 -28.61
CA LEU A 215 -3.65 -12.46 -29.45
C LEU A 215 -3.88 -12.23 -30.94
N LEU A 216 -2.92 -12.70 -31.73
CA LEU A 216 -2.98 -12.73 -33.18
C LEU A 216 -3.87 -13.88 -33.67
N LEU A 217 -4.43 -13.76 -34.88
CA LEU A 217 -5.27 -14.81 -35.45
C LEU A 217 -4.54 -16.16 -35.55
N SER A 218 -3.25 -16.16 -35.93
CA SER A 218 -2.41 -17.36 -35.99
C SER A 218 -2.26 -18.03 -34.62
N GLN A 219 -2.10 -17.24 -33.55
CA GLN A 219 -2.00 -17.74 -32.18
C GLN A 219 -3.33 -18.30 -31.67
N LEU A 220 -4.46 -17.69 -32.04
CA LEU A 220 -5.79 -18.22 -31.72
C LEU A 220 -6.05 -19.56 -32.44
N GLN A 221 -5.63 -19.68 -33.70
CA GLN A 221 -5.70 -20.95 -34.45
C GLN A 221 -4.83 -22.02 -33.81
N GLU A 222 -3.65 -21.66 -33.30
CA GLU A 222 -2.80 -22.57 -32.55
C GLU A 222 -3.42 -23.01 -31.22
N LEU A 223 -4.04 -22.07 -30.48
CA LEU A 223 -4.81 -22.39 -29.28
C LEU A 223 -5.95 -23.39 -29.56
N LEU A 224 -6.64 -23.27 -30.69
CA LEU A 224 -7.68 -24.23 -31.08
C LEU A 224 -7.11 -25.62 -31.35
N LYS A 225 -5.92 -25.72 -31.95
CA LYS A 225 -5.23 -27.01 -32.15
C LYS A 225 -4.84 -27.66 -30.83
N LEU A 226 -4.36 -26.86 -29.88
CA LEU A 226 -3.93 -27.34 -28.56
C LEU A 226 -5.12 -27.66 -27.64
N ARG A 227 -6.21 -26.88 -27.74
CA ARG A 227 -7.40 -27.03 -26.89
C ARG A 227 -8.70 -26.74 -27.67
N PRO A 228 -9.24 -27.75 -28.38
CA PRO A 228 -10.46 -27.60 -29.18
C PRO A 228 -11.71 -27.22 -28.36
N SER A 229 -11.72 -27.50 -27.05
CA SER A 229 -12.83 -27.16 -26.17
C SER A 229 -13.11 -25.65 -26.09
N LEU A 230 -12.17 -24.80 -26.51
CA LEU A 230 -12.33 -23.35 -26.54
C LEU A 230 -13.41 -22.87 -27.51
N LEU A 231 -13.82 -23.68 -28.49
CA LEU A 231 -14.96 -23.35 -29.38
C LEU A 231 -16.29 -23.23 -28.62
N SER A 232 -16.39 -23.80 -27.42
CA SER A 232 -17.55 -23.66 -26.54
C SER A 232 -17.49 -22.41 -25.66
N ASP A 233 -16.35 -21.69 -25.62
CA ASP A 233 -16.15 -20.51 -24.78
C ASP A 233 -16.55 -19.23 -25.52
N THR A 234 -17.56 -18.53 -25.00
CA THR A 234 -18.09 -17.29 -25.59
C THR A 234 -17.02 -16.19 -25.71
N ASN A 235 -16.12 -16.05 -24.74
CA ASN A 235 -15.06 -15.03 -24.78
C ASN A 235 -14.08 -15.35 -25.90
N PHE A 236 -13.72 -16.63 -26.07
CA PHE A 236 -12.85 -17.07 -27.14
C PHE A 236 -13.45 -16.76 -28.51
N VAL A 237 -14.70 -17.15 -28.73
CA VAL A 237 -15.43 -16.90 -30.00
C VAL A 237 -15.50 -15.41 -30.33
N ASN A 238 -15.85 -14.57 -29.36
CA ASN A 238 -15.93 -13.12 -29.56
C ASN A 238 -14.57 -12.50 -29.93
N ILE A 239 -13.50 -12.92 -29.25
CA ILE A 239 -12.14 -12.46 -29.57
C ILE A 239 -11.75 -12.93 -30.96
N TYR A 240 -11.99 -14.20 -31.31
CA TYR A 240 -11.66 -14.74 -32.63
C TYR A 240 -12.33 -13.96 -33.76
N ILE A 241 -13.63 -13.69 -33.64
CA ILE A 241 -14.40 -12.92 -34.64
C ILE A 241 -13.86 -11.51 -34.80
N SER A 242 -13.45 -10.86 -33.71
CA SER A 242 -12.84 -9.52 -33.78
C SER A 242 -11.57 -9.50 -34.66
N LYS A 243 -10.83 -10.61 -34.74
CA LYS A 243 -9.61 -10.74 -35.55
C LYS A 243 -9.88 -11.10 -37.01
N LEU A 244 -11.11 -11.45 -37.36
CA LEU A 244 -11.51 -11.71 -38.75
C LEU A 244 -11.93 -10.45 -39.52
N HIS A 245 -12.09 -9.33 -38.80
CA HIS A 245 -12.42 -8.05 -39.40
C HIS A 245 -11.37 -7.65 -40.46
N PRO A 246 -11.77 -7.07 -41.60
CA PRO A 246 -10.83 -6.55 -42.59
C PRO A 246 -9.90 -5.50 -41.98
N ASN A 247 -8.72 -5.35 -42.58
CA ASN A 247 -7.80 -4.26 -42.20
C ASN A 247 -8.49 -2.90 -42.37
N ASP A 248 -8.13 -1.94 -41.54
CA ASP A 248 -8.69 -0.59 -41.50
C ASP A 248 -8.48 0.17 -42.81
N ASP A 249 -7.43 -0.17 -43.57
CA ASP A 249 -7.15 0.41 -44.89
C ASP A 249 -8.13 -0.07 -45.99
N VAL A 250 -8.93 -1.11 -45.72
CA VAL A 250 -9.86 -1.69 -46.68
C VAL A 250 -11.28 -1.24 -46.40
N ASP A 251 -11.83 -0.40 -47.28
CA ASP A 251 -13.26 -0.05 -47.23
C ASP A 251 -14.14 -1.21 -47.72
N TRP A 252 -14.29 -2.21 -46.86
CA TRP A 252 -15.10 -3.38 -47.12
C TRP A 252 -16.59 -3.05 -47.22
N ARG A 253 -17.04 -1.87 -46.75
CA ARG A 253 -18.48 -1.52 -46.80
C ARG A 253 -18.92 -1.20 -48.22
N HIS A 254 -18.04 -0.59 -49.02
CA HIS A 254 -18.31 -0.21 -50.41
C HIS A 254 -17.58 -1.10 -51.43
N ASN A 255 -16.63 -1.94 -51.00
CA ASN A 255 -16.00 -2.94 -51.86
C ASN A 255 -16.68 -4.31 -51.72
N ASN A 256 -17.44 -4.70 -52.74
CA ASN A 256 -18.18 -5.97 -52.75
C ASN A 256 -17.27 -7.20 -52.65
N VAL A 257 -16.07 -7.18 -53.24
CA VAL A 257 -15.12 -8.31 -53.15
C VAL A 257 -14.60 -8.46 -51.73
N ALA A 258 -14.22 -7.35 -51.09
CA ALA A 258 -13.75 -7.35 -49.71
C ALA A 258 -14.88 -7.73 -48.73
N LYS A 259 -16.11 -7.24 -48.94
CA LYS A 259 -17.28 -7.62 -48.15
C LYS A 259 -17.59 -9.11 -48.22
N ARG A 260 -17.55 -9.66 -49.44
CA ARG A 260 -17.73 -11.10 -49.70
C ARG A 260 -16.71 -11.92 -48.92
N ALA A 261 -15.42 -11.61 -49.11
CA ALA A 261 -14.33 -12.31 -48.44
C ALA A 261 -14.44 -12.23 -46.91
N TYR A 262 -14.85 -11.09 -46.36
CA TYR A 262 -15.09 -10.96 -44.93
C TYR A 262 -16.20 -11.86 -44.42
N LEU A 263 -17.37 -11.84 -45.08
CA LEU A 263 -18.51 -12.67 -44.70
C LEU A 263 -18.23 -14.16 -44.86
N ASP A 264 -17.46 -14.56 -45.88
CA ASP A 264 -17.05 -15.94 -46.06
C ASP A 264 -16.11 -16.38 -44.92
N ARG A 265 -15.09 -15.58 -44.56
CA ARG A 265 -14.22 -15.88 -43.39
C ARG A 265 -15.01 -16.00 -42.08
N LEU A 266 -16.02 -15.17 -41.88
CA LEU A 266 -16.89 -15.26 -40.70
C LEU A 266 -17.69 -16.56 -40.71
N TRP A 267 -18.30 -16.90 -41.85
CA TRP A 267 -19.10 -18.10 -42.01
C TRP A 267 -18.27 -19.37 -41.78
N ASP A 268 -17.10 -19.47 -42.43
CA ASP A 268 -16.18 -20.61 -42.31
C ASP A 268 -15.82 -20.91 -40.84
N PHE A 269 -15.68 -19.86 -40.02
CA PHE A 269 -15.42 -20.03 -38.59
C PHE A 269 -16.67 -20.41 -37.79
N VAL A 270 -17.81 -19.74 -38.01
CA VAL A 270 -19.00 -19.96 -37.16
C VAL A 270 -19.76 -21.23 -37.50
N GLU A 271 -19.61 -21.77 -38.71
CA GLU A 271 -20.25 -23.01 -39.12
C GLU A 271 -19.81 -24.18 -38.21
N GLU A 272 -18.53 -24.23 -37.84
CA GLU A 272 -17.95 -25.27 -36.98
C GLU A 272 -18.31 -25.13 -35.48
N LEU A 273 -18.92 -24.03 -35.06
CA LEU A 273 -19.23 -23.78 -33.65
C LEU A 273 -20.34 -24.69 -33.10
N PRO A 274 -20.38 -24.98 -31.79
CA PRO A 274 -21.45 -25.78 -31.21
C PRO A 274 -22.83 -25.07 -31.28
N PRO A 275 -23.94 -25.82 -31.12
CA PRO A 275 -25.30 -25.26 -31.23
C PRO A 275 -25.63 -24.10 -30.28
N ALA A 276 -24.86 -23.93 -29.20
CA ALA A 276 -24.96 -22.78 -28.31
C ALA A 276 -24.81 -21.43 -29.04
N PHE A 277 -24.12 -21.41 -30.18
CA PHE A 277 -23.89 -20.21 -31.00
C PHE A 277 -24.85 -20.08 -32.19
N ASN A 278 -25.95 -20.84 -32.25
CA ASN A 278 -26.89 -20.78 -33.39
C ASN A 278 -27.44 -19.38 -33.68
N SER A 279 -27.63 -18.54 -32.65
CA SER A 279 -28.04 -17.14 -32.85
C SER A 279 -27.00 -16.34 -33.64
N LEU A 280 -25.72 -16.55 -33.34
CA LEU A 280 -24.60 -15.93 -34.04
C LEU A 280 -24.45 -16.47 -35.46
N LYS A 281 -24.59 -17.79 -35.65
CA LYS A 281 -24.61 -18.41 -36.99
C LYS A 281 -25.71 -17.80 -37.86
N ALA A 282 -26.93 -17.75 -37.34
CA ALA A 282 -28.07 -17.18 -38.05
C ALA A 282 -27.86 -15.69 -38.39
N HIS A 283 -27.23 -14.92 -37.49
CA HIS A 283 -26.91 -13.52 -37.72
C HIS A 283 -25.94 -13.33 -38.89
N ILE A 284 -24.85 -14.12 -38.93
CA ILE A 284 -23.87 -14.06 -40.01
C ILE A 284 -24.47 -14.56 -41.33
N LEU A 285 -25.24 -15.65 -41.29
CA LEU A 285 -25.94 -16.19 -42.45
C LEU A 285 -26.90 -15.16 -43.05
N TYR A 286 -27.69 -14.49 -42.21
CA TYR A 286 -28.58 -13.41 -42.62
C TYR A 286 -27.82 -12.31 -43.38
N HIS A 287 -26.71 -11.82 -42.81
CA HIS A 287 -25.92 -10.78 -43.45
C HIS A 287 -25.30 -11.23 -44.77
N ARG A 288 -24.97 -12.52 -44.89
CA ARG A 288 -24.50 -13.10 -46.14
C ARG A 288 -25.59 -13.18 -47.19
N LEU A 289 -26.77 -13.70 -46.86
CA LEU A 289 -27.91 -13.78 -47.77
C LEU A 289 -28.37 -12.39 -48.25
N VAL A 290 -28.36 -11.39 -47.36
CA VAL A 290 -28.67 -10.00 -47.73
C VAL A 290 -27.64 -9.45 -48.71
N PHE A 291 -26.37 -9.77 -48.53
CA PHE A 291 -25.31 -9.38 -49.46
C PHE A 291 -25.45 -10.08 -50.81
N ASP A 292 -25.68 -11.40 -50.84
CA ASP A 292 -25.85 -12.15 -52.09
C ASP A 292 -27.06 -11.62 -52.88
N ARG A 293 -28.18 -11.35 -52.19
CA ARG A 293 -29.36 -10.72 -52.78
C ARG A 293 -29.06 -9.36 -53.40
N SER A 294 -28.22 -8.53 -52.78
CA SER A 294 -27.86 -7.22 -53.36
C SER A 294 -27.03 -7.34 -54.64
N GLN A 295 -26.39 -8.48 -54.86
CA GLN A 295 -25.65 -8.84 -56.07
C GLN A 295 -26.51 -9.65 -57.06
N GLY A 296 -27.79 -9.88 -56.77
CA GLY A 296 -28.69 -10.68 -57.60
C GLY A 296 -28.47 -12.19 -57.51
N VAL A 297 -27.72 -12.67 -56.51
CA VAL A 297 -27.44 -14.09 -56.28
C VAL A 297 -28.43 -14.66 -55.26
N TYR A 298 -29.09 -15.76 -55.61
CA TYR A 298 -30.06 -16.46 -54.77
C TYR A 298 -29.65 -17.93 -54.62
N ASP A 299 -28.81 -18.21 -53.64
CA ASP A 299 -28.30 -19.54 -53.35
C ASP A 299 -29.26 -20.30 -52.43
N LYS A 300 -29.90 -21.35 -52.97
CA LYS A 300 -30.86 -22.18 -52.24
C LYS A 300 -30.20 -23.01 -51.15
N GLU A 301 -29.01 -23.54 -51.38
CA GLU A 301 -28.32 -24.41 -50.43
C GLU A 301 -27.93 -23.62 -49.19
N ARG A 302 -27.35 -22.42 -49.39
CA ARG A 302 -27.03 -21.49 -48.31
C ARG A 302 -28.25 -21.06 -47.50
N PHE A 303 -29.41 -20.88 -48.14
CA PHE A 303 -30.64 -20.51 -47.42
C PHE A 303 -31.17 -21.63 -46.50
N LEU A 304 -30.85 -22.89 -46.80
CA LEU A 304 -31.33 -24.06 -46.05
C LEU A 304 -30.33 -24.57 -45.00
N THR A 305 -29.18 -23.92 -44.86
CA THR A 305 -28.14 -24.26 -43.87
C THR A 305 -28.47 -23.69 -42.50
#